data_AF-A0A2E4EI07-F1
#
_entry.id   AF-A0A2E4EI07-F1
#
_cell.length_a   1.000
_cell.length_b   1.000
_cell.length_c   1.000
_cell.angle_alpha   90.00
_cell.angle_beta   90.00
_cell.angle_gamma   90.00
#
_symmetry.space_group_name_H-M   'P 1'
#
loop_
_entity.id
_entity.type
_entity.pdbx_description
1 polymer ?
#
loop_
_entity_poly.entity_id
_entity_poly.type
_entity_poly.pdbx_seq_one_letter_code
_entity_poly.pdbx_strand_id
1 'polypeptide(L)'
;MKYTFLIAIIVYGLSTTQAQEFKNKSYSEHFKAAKLLIANNKEEEAVPVLEELYSRDNENSNVAYLLGLCYVKSFKNINKAIKLLEDAKENYTRSYDRTSLTERDVSEYVYYYLIIAYSLKGDCPKTIETLNSFYKIYSYEDEWYLVDGQKWYRDCGKHKWKEDEDSIVTPKELLDTNIVMPEKPADTLKTAEPVLEGIATEKTEVETPKAIAVAATPVKNIRPYHERLRRVGEAGGPEVMTREKTYTTPTSLYGVQVGAFIRPRFSNDFNGLKNVEVYIDNNGVFRYVIGSFVYRSQAEKLLKYVLEKGYKDAFIVDINATQNYQEEVIRVNNESIKREITGSIEFKVQIGAFKEEIPDDIMKIFLQFDNIEKKIQGELSIFTLGSFSNYEIASAWCQNVKESGVPDAFVIALNEGHKISIEDANLYIAKKQAQEAEKARQLEEASRNKKKKKKK
;
A
#
# COMPACT_ATOMS: atom_id res chain seq x y z
N MET A 1 -57.57 7.44 44.81
CA MET A 1 -56.23 8.08 44.81
C MET A 1 -55.28 7.14 45.52
N LYS A 2 -54.06 6.81 45.10
CA LYS A 2 -53.25 7.12 43.91
C LYS A 2 -52.03 6.17 44.02
N TYR A 3 -51.71 5.53 42.90
CA TYR A 3 -50.39 5.04 42.44
C TYR A 3 -49.55 4.08 43.31
N THR A 4 -49.73 2.79 43.02
CA THR A 4 -48.71 1.73 43.06
C THR A 4 -47.88 1.69 41.77
N PHE A 5 -46.59 1.39 41.90
CA PHE A 5 -45.70 0.72 40.94
C PHE A 5 -45.46 1.35 39.54
N LEU A 6 -44.31 2.00 39.35
CA LEU A 6 -43.59 2.01 38.06
C LEU A 6 -42.20 2.68 38.18
N ILE A 7 -41.21 1.95 38.72
CA ILE A 7 -39.78 2.27 38.50
C ILE A 7 -39.02 0.95 38.33
N ALA A 8 -39.09 0.41 37.12
CA ALA A 8 -38.11 -0.51 36.56
C ALA A 8 -38.36 -0.50 35.04
N ILE A 9 -37.30 -0.62 34.23
CA ILE A 9 -37.30 -0.57 32.76
C ILE A 9 -37.12 0.85 32.16
N ILE A 10 -36.02 1.54 32.47
CA ILE A 10 -35.40 2.51 31.54
C ILE A 10 -33.87 2.43 31.68
N VAL A 11 -33.25 1.26 31.42
CA VAL A 11 -31.78 1.16 31.21
C VAL A 11 -31.41 0.17 30.07
N TYR A 12 -32.36 -0.26 29.24
CA TYR A 12 -32.10 -1.16 28.09
C TYR A 12 -32.40 -0.51 26.72
N GLY A 13 -32.29 0.81 26.60
CA GLY A 13 -32.65 1.56 25.39
C GLY A 13 -31.51 2.28 24.67
N LEU A 14 -30.29 2.32 25.24
CA LEU A 14 -29.20 3.14 24.69
C LEU A 14 -28.25 2.38 23.73
N SER A 15 -28.35 1.05 23.65
CA SER A 15 -27.50 0.25 22.75
C SER A 15 -28.09 0.06 21.34
N THR A 16 -29.41 0.26 21.16
CA THR A 16 -30.09 -0.04 19.88
C THR A 16 -30.13 1.15 18.93
N THR A 17 -30.03 2.38 19.42
CA THR A 17 -30.06 3.59 18.57
C THR A 17 -28.81 3.75 17.72
N GLN A 18 -27.62 3.47 18.26
CA GLN A 18 -26.38 3.53 17.48
C GLN A 18 -26.31 2.46 16.38
N ALA A 19 -26.72 1.22 16.67
CA ALA A 19 -26.73 0.13 15.69
C ALA A 19 -27.71 0.36 14.53
N GLN A 20 -28.81 1.07 14.78
CA GLN A 20 -29.87 1.33 13.80
C GLN A 20 -29.59 2.58 12.95
N GLU A 21 -28.86 3.57 13.48
CA GLU A 21 -28.38 4.74 12.73
C GLU A 21 -27.21 4.38 11.80
N PHE A 22 -26.39 3.39 12.19
CA PHE A 22 -25.29 2.86 11.39
C PHE A 22 -25.80 2.26 10.07
N LYS A 23 -26.78 1.36 10.12
CA LYS A 23 -27.33 0.70 8.90
C LYS A 23 -27.88 1.64 7.83
N ASN A 24 -28.24 2.88 8.16
CA ASN A 24 -28.86 3.83 7.24
C ASN A 24 -27.87 4.66 6.40
N LYS A 25 -26.56 4.62 6.66
CA LYS A 25 -25.59 5.38 5.84
C LYS A 25 -25.29 4.67 4.52
N SER A 26 -24.92 5.47 3.51
CA SER A 26 -24.51 4.95 2.20
C SER A 26 -23.27 4.08 2.32
N TYR A 27 -23.09 3.11 1.41
CA TYR A 27 -21.90 2.25 1.38
C TYR A 27 -20.60 3.06 1.34
N SER A 28 -20.58 4.14 0.54
CA SER A 28 -19.42 5.02 0.40
C SER A 28 -19.09 5.78 1.70
N GLU A 29 -20.11 6.15 2.49
CA GLU A 29 -19.92 6.82 3.77
C GLU A 29 -19.34 5.88 4.83
N HIS A 30 -19.82 4.64 4.89
CA HIS A 30 -19.26 3.58 5.73
C HIS A 30 -17.81 3.28 5.35
N PHE A 31 -17.54 3.12 4.05
CA PHE A 31 -16.20 2.82 3.56
C PHE A 31 -15.21 3.95 3.86
N LYS A 32 -15.64 5.21 3.72
CA LYS A 32 -14.86 6.38 4.14
C LYS A 32 -14.59 6.37 5.65
N ALA A 33 -15.58 6.03 6.46
CA ALA A 33 -15.42 5.92 7.92
C ALA A 33 -14.40 4.83 8.30
N ALA A 34 -14.50 3.64 7.70
CA ALA A 34 -13.54 2.55 7.90
C ALA A 34 -12.10 2.98 7.55
N LYS A 35 -11.90 3.61 6.38
CA LYS A 35 -10.59 4.13 5.97
C LYS A 35 -10.02 5.15 6.95
N LEU A 36 -10.86 6.04 7.50
CA LEU A 36 -10.45 7.02 8.49
C LEU A 36 -10.03 6.36 9.81
N LEU A 37 -10.73 5.31 10.25
CA LEU A 37 -10.37 4.56 11.45
C LEU A 37 -9.02 3.87 11.30
N ILE A 38 -8.79 3.17 10.17
CA ILE A 38 -7.51 2.53 9.85
C ILE A 38 -6.37 3.55 9.80
N ALA A 39 -6.58 4.70 9.15
CA ALA A 39 -5.58 5.76 9.07
C ALA A 39 -5.17 6.31 10.44
N ASN A 40 -6.06 6.23 11.44
CA ASN A 40 -5.81 6.66 12.81
C ASN A 40 -5.36 5.51 13.73
N ASN A 41 -4.94 4.36 13.19
CA ASN A 41 -4.55 3.15 13.95
C ASN A 41 -5.64 2.67 14.93
N LYS A 42 -6.91 2.76 14.52
CA LYS A 42 -8.08 2.29 15.28
C LYS A 42 -8.65 1.04 14.62
N GLU A 43 -7.84 -0.01 14.50
CA GLU A 43 -8.24 -1.22 13.78
C GLU A 43 -9.44 -1.91 14.43
N GLU A 44 -9.48 -2.02 15.75
CA GLU A 44 -10.60 -2.65 16.47
C GLU A 44 -11.93 -1.90 16.25
N GLU A 45 -11.90 -0.57 16.18
CA GLU A 45 -13.10 0.25 15.88
C GLU A 45 -13.51 0.10 14.40
N ALA A 46 -12.56 -0.19 13.50
CA ALA A 46 -12.83 -0.37 12.07
C ALA A 46 -13.48 -1.71 11.75
N VAL A 47 -13.19 -2.76 12.54
CA VAL A 47 -13.72 -4.13 12.34
C VAL A 47 -15.25 -4.15 12.16
N PRO A 48 -16.09 -3.64 13.09
CA PRO A 48 -17.54 -3.73 12.94
C PRO A 48 -18.05 -2.99 11.70
N VAL A 49 -17.38 -1.90 11.29
CA VAL A 49 -17.71 -1.15 10.07
C VAL A 49 -17.41 -1.98 8.83
N LEU A 50 -16.26 -2.64 8.80
CA LEU A 50 -15.81 -3.47 7.69
C LEU A 50 -16.59 -4.79 7.61
N GLU A 51 -16.99 -5.38 8.73
CA GLU A 51 -17.89 -6.53 8.76
C GLU A 51 -19.26 -6.21 8.16
N GLU A 52 -19.82 -5.03 8.49
CA GLU A 52 -21.06 -4.59 7.87
C GLU A 52 -20.89 -4.37 6.36
N LEU A 53 -19.84 -3.66 5.94
CA LEU A 53 -19.53 -3.45 4.52
C LEU A 53 -19.41 -4.78 3.78
N TYR A 54 -18.67 -5.74 4.35
CA TYR A 54 -18.50 -7.07 3.79
C TYR A 54 -19.81 -7.87 3.74
N SER A 55 -20.70 -7.69 4.73
CA SER A 55 -22.02 -8.32 4.72
C SER A 55 -22.94 -7.80 3.62
N ARG A 56 -22.74 -6.53 3.19
CA ARG A 56 -23.49 -5.90 2.10
C ARG A 56 -22.93 -6.26 0.72
N ASP A 57 -21.62 -6.48 0.64
CA ASP A 57 -20.89 -6.77 -0.60
C ASP A 57 -19.69 -7.70 -0.31
N ASN A 58 -19.96 -9.00 -0.25
CA ASN A 58 -18.95 -10.02 0.11
C ASN A 58 -17.99 -10.35 -1.05
N GLU A 59 -18.27 -9.89 -2.26
CA GLU A 59 -17.39 -10.03 -3.43
C GLU A 59 -16.35 -8.91 -3.51
N ASN A 60 -16.45 -7.89 -2.66
CA ASN A 60 -15.48 -6.79 -2.63
C ASN A 60 -14.17 -7.22 -1.94
N SER A 61 -13.17 -7.59 -2.75
CA SER A 61 -11.88 -8.07 -2.24
C SER A 61 -11.11 -7.01 -1.47
N ASN A 62 -11.25 -5.73 -1.80
CA ASN A 62 -10.65 -4.65 -1.04
C ASN A 62 -11.23 -4.54 0.39
N VAL A 63 -12.55 -4.71 0.56
CA VAL A 63 -13.16 -4.75 1.91
C VAL A 63 -12.70 -5.98 2.67
N ALA A 64 -12.67 -7.16 2.04
CA ALA A 64 -12.15 -8.38 2.64
C ALA A 64 -10.70 -8.20 3.09
N TYR A 65 -9.86 -7.59 2.25
CA TYR A 65 -8.48 -7.24 2.54
C TYR A 65 -8.34 -6.31 3.75
N LEU A 66 -9.08 -5.21 3.78
CA LEU A 66 -9.03 -4.25 4.90
C LEU A 66 -9.53 -4.90 6.21
N LEU A 67 -10.56 -5.74 6.14
CA LEU A 67 -11.06 -6.48 7.30
C LEU A 67 -10.02 -7.48 7.83
N GLY A 68 -9.44 -8.28 6.94
CA GLY A 68 -8.38 -9.22 7.27
C GLY A 68 -7.14 -8.52 7.87
N LEU A 69 -6.75 -7.38 7.29
CA LEU A 69 -5.69 -6.51 7.84
C LEU A 69 -6.00 -6.08 9.28
N CYS A 70 -7.22 -5.60 9.54
CA CYS A 70 -7.61 -5.14 10.88
C CYS A 70 -7.55 -6.28 11.91
N TYR A 71 -7.99 -7.48 11.54
CA TYR A 71 -7.86 -8.68 12.39
C TYR A 71 -6.40 -9.03 12.69
N VAL A 72 -5.55 -9.06 11.66
CA VAL A 72 -4.12 -9.34 11.81
C VAL A 72 -3.46 -8.32 12.74
N LYS A 73 -3.67 -7.02 12.49
CA LYS A 73 -3.10 -5.94 13.31
C LYS A 73 -3.61 -5.95 14.76
N SER A 74 -4.83 -6.44 14.98
CA SER A 74 -5.43 -6.55 16.32
C SER A 74 -5.12 -7.88 17.02
N PHE A 75 -4.37 -8.79 16.38
CA PHE A 75 -4.09 -10.14 16.89
C PHE A 75 -5.37 -10.90 17.29
N LYS A 76 -6.43 -10.71 16.50
CA LYS A 76 -7.78 -11.28 16.73
C LYS A 76 -8.29 -11.96 15.47
N ASN A 77 -9.07 -13.04 15.62
CA ASN A 77 -9.75 -13.73 14.53
C ASN A 77 -8.83 -14.14 13.37
N ILE A 78 -7.65 -14.68 13.69
CA ILE A 78 -6.60 -14.94 12.69
C ILE A 78 -7.03 -15.98 11.66
N ASN A 79 -7.85 -16.98 12.03
CA ASN A 79 -8.37 -17.92 11.03
C ASN A 79 -9.29 -17.24 10.01
N LYS A 80 -10.15 -16.33 10.46
CA LYS A 80 -11.03 -15.53 9.59
C LYS A 80 -10.21 -14.58 8.72
N ALA A 81 -9.17 -13.96 9.30
CA ALA A 81 -8.26 -13.08 8.57
C ALA A 81 -7.54 -13.81 7.42
N ILE A 82 -7.00 -15.00 7.68
CA ILE A 82 -6.34 -15.82 6.66
C ILE A 82 -7.31 -16.11 5.50
N LYS A 83 -8.53 -16.52 5.80
CA LYS A 83 -9.53 -16.81 4.76
C LYS A 83 -9.82 -15.58 3.89
N LEU A 84 -10.12 -14.45 4.52
CA LEU A 84 -10.41 -13.19 3.82
C LEU A 84 -9.23 -12.72 2.96
N LEU A 85 -8.01 -12.81 3.48
CA LEU A 85 -6.82 -12.35 2.78
C LEU A 85 -6.41 -13.30 1.64
N GLU A 86 -6.59 -14.61 1.78
CA GLU A 86 -6.39 -15.57 0.68
C GLU A 86 -7.36 -15.31 -0.46
N ASP A 87 -8.66 -15.15 -0.16
CA ASP A 87 -9.67 -14.83 -1.17
C ASP A 87 -9.36 -13.48 -1.85
N ALA A 88 -8.95 -12.48 -1.07
CA ALA A 88 -8.66 -11.14 -1.58
C ALA A 88 -7.38 -11.08 -2.44
N LYS A 89 -6.37 -11.92 -2.15
CA LYS A 89 -5.09 -11.98 -2.86
C LYS A 89 -5.25 -12.28 -4.35
N GLU A 90 -6.28 -13.02 -4.73
CA GLU A 90 -6.57 -13.36 -6.14
C GLU A 90 -6.90 -12.13 -7.00
N ASN A 91 -7.33 -11.01 -6.37
CA ASN A 91 -7.57 -9.73 -7.05
C ASN A 91 -6.43 -8.72 -6.82
N TYR A 92 -5.21 -9.20 -6.60
CA TYR A 92 -4.03 -8.34 -6.55
C TYR A 92 -3.83 -7.60 -7.87
N THR A 93 -3.59 -6.29 -7.78
CA THR A 93 -3.18 -5.49 -8.93
C THR A 93 -2.17 -4.41 -8.55
N ARG A 94 -1.27 -4.10 -9.48
CA ARG A 94 -0.31 -2.99 -9.36
C ARG A 94 -0.99 -1.62 -9.45
N SER A 95 -2.16 -1.55 -10.09
CA SER A 95 -2.92 -0.31 -10.24
C SER A 95 -3.80 0.02 -9.03
N TYR A 96 -3.69 -0.72 -7.91
CA TYR A 96 -4.56 -0.63 -6.75
C TYR A 96 -4.65 0.81 -6.22
N ASP A 97 -5.79 1.46 -6.33
CA ASP A 97 -6.02 2.83 -5.86
C ASP A 97 -6.61 2.86 -4.45
N ARG A 98 -5.71 2.98 -3.47
CA ARG A 98 -6.10 3.13 -2.07
C ARG A 98 -6.95 4.37 -1.78
N THR A 99 -7.05 5.36 -2.68
CA THR A 99 -7.84 6.59 -2.46
C THR A 99 -9.28 6.43 -2.90
N SER A 100 -9.53 5.60 -3.91
CA SER A 100 -10.87 5.29 -4.40
C SER A 100 -11.78 4.75 -3.29
N LEU A 101 -13.04 5.18 -3.34
CA LEU A 101 -14.11 4.71 -2.45
C LEU A 101 -14.86 3.51 -3.05
N THR A 102 -14.53 3.15 -4.29
CA THR A 102 -15.13 2.04 -5.05
C THR A 102 -14.08 1.03 -5.49
N GLU A 103 -12.87 1.10 -4.93
CA GLU A 103 -11.80 0.15 -5.20
C GLU A 103 -12.22 -1.25 -4.76
N ARG A 104 -12.00 -2.23 -5.64
CA ARG A 104 -12.35 -3.63 -5.45
C ARG A 104 -11.13 -4.54 -5.46
N ASP A 105 -10.04 -4.12 -6.08
CA ASP A 105 -8.79 -4.86 -6.14
C ASP A 105 -7.96 -4.66 -4.87
N VAL A 106 -6.81 -5.33 -4.76
CA VAL A 106 -5.92 -5.22 -3.59
C VAL A 106 -4.47 -4.91 -3.95
N SER A 107 -3.77 -4.23 -3.03
CA SER A 107 -2.32 -4.02 -3.12
C SER A 107 -1.53 -5.28 -2.83
N GLU A 108 -0.25 -5.27 -3.20
CA GLU A 108 0.76 -6.26 -2.85
C GLU A 108 0.87 -6.51 -1.33
N TYR A 109 0.47 -5.55 -0.49
CA TYR A 109 0.48 -5.70 0.97
C TYR A 109 -0.48 -6.79 1.48
N VAL A 110 -1.40 -7.31 0.66
CA VAL A 110 -2.17 -8.51 1.01
C VAL A 110 -1.26 -9.70 1.35
N TYR A 111 -0.14 -9.85 0.63
CA TYR A 111 0.86 -10.89 0.91
C TYR A 111 1.57 -10.62 2.24
N TYR A 112 1.89 -9.35 2.53
CA TYR A 112 2.50 -8.95 3.80
C TYR A 112 1.60 -9.31 5.00
N TYR A 113 0.30 -8.99 4.95
CA TYR A 113 -0.60 -9.34 6.03
C TYR A 113 -0.87 -10.86 6.12
N LEU A 114 -0.83 -11.59 5.00
CA LEU A 114 -0.87 -13.06 5.02
C LEU A 114 0.36 -13.67 5.69
N ILE A 115 1.56 -13.13 5.45
CA ILE A 115 2.81 -13.57 6.12
C ILE A 115 2.64 -13.47 7.64
N ILE A 116 2.16 -12.33 8.13
CA ILE A 116 1.88 -12.12 9.55
C ILE A 116 0.80 -13.10 10.03
N ALA A 117 -0.32 -13.22 9.32
CA ALA A 117 -1.43 -14.08 9.71
C ALA A 117 -1.01 -15.56 9.83
N TYR A 118 -0.28 -16.08 8.84
CA TYR A 118 0.26 -17.45 8.88
C TYR A 118 1.28 -17.63 10.00
N SER A 119 2.14 -16.64 10.22
CA SER A 119 3.09 -16.66 11.33
C SER A 119 2.40 -16.70 12.68
N LEU A 120 1.37 -15.86 12.89
CA LEU A 120 0.56 -15.84 14.11
C LEU A 120 -0.13 -17.19 14.35
N LYS A 121 -0.65 -17.80 13.29
CA LYS A 121 -1.23 -19.15 13.36
C LYS A 121 -0.19 -20.25 13.65
N GLY A 122 1.09 -20.00 13.38
CA GLY A 122 2.17 -20.99 13.47
C GLY A 122 2.33 -21.85 12.21
N ASP A 123 1.74 -21.45 11.09
CA ASP A 123 1.86 -22.14 9.80
C ASP A 123 3.11 -21.68 9.04
N CYS A 124 4.27 -22.06 9.57
CA CYS A 124 5.56 -21.60 9.06
C CYS A 124 5.84 -21.97 7.60
N PRO A 125 5.44 -23.16 7.08
CA PRO A 125 5.54 -23.47 5.66
C PRO A 125 4.80 -22.47 4.77
N LYS A 126 3.56 -22.11 5.13
CA LYS A 126 2.82 -21.08 4.39
C LYS A 126 3.39 -19.68 4.57
N THR A 127 3.92 -19.36 5.75
CA THR A 127 4.61 -18.08 5.98
C THR A 127 5.75 -17.89 4.99
N ILE A 128 6.66 -18.87 4.86
CA ILE A 128 7.81 -18.76 3.97
C ILE A 128 7.41 -18.83 2.48
N GLU A 129 6.41 -19.64 2.13
CA GLU A 129 5.86 -19.68 0.77
C GLU A 129 5.29 -18.32 0.35
N THR A 130 4.50 -17.69 1.23
CA THR A 130 3.90 -16.38 0.99
C THR A 130 4.98 -15.30 0.91
N LEU A 131 5.98 -15.35 1.80
CA LEU A 131 7.14 -14.44 1.78
C LEU A 131 7.93 -14.55 0.46
N ASN A 132 8.18 -15.76 -0.02
CA ASN A 132 8.83 -15.99 -1.31
C ASN A 132 8.03 -15.44 -2.50
N SER A 133 6.70 -15.44 -2.41
CA SER A 133 5.83 -14.84 -3.43
C SER A 133 5.88 -13.33 -3.36
N PHE A 134 5.87 -12.77 -2.15
CA PHE A 134 5.97 -11.33 -1.91
C PHE A 134 7.27 -10.74 -2.47
N TYR A 135 8.41 -11.44 -2.32
CA TYR A 135 9.69 -11.02 -2.90
C TYR A 135 9.68 -10.82 -4.42
N LYS A 136 8.84 -11.58 -5.15
CA LYS A 136 8.80 -11.52 -6.62
C LYS A 136 8.07 -10.28 -7.11
N ILE A 137 7.06 -9.83 -6.36
CA ILE A 137 6.16 -8.74 -6.74
C ILE A 137 6.54 -7.40 -6.11
N TYR A 138 7.18 -7.41 -4.94
CA TYR A 138 7.56 -6.20 -4.21
C TYR A 138 8.76 -5.52 -4.89
N SER A 139 8.52 -4.33 -5.45
CA SER A 139 9.49 -3.61 -6.30
C SER A 139 10.10 -2.39 -5.63
N TYR A 140 9.63 -2.00 -4.44
CA TYR A 140 10.13 -0.82 -3.76
C TYR A 140 11.55 -1.04 -3.27
N GLU A 141 12.36 0.01 -3.37
CA GLU A 141 13.71 0.00 -2.81
C GLU A 141 13.70 -0.13 -1.30
N ASP A 142 12.80 0.54 -0.58
CA ASP A 142 12.68 0.37 0.86
C ASP A 142 12.22 -1.05 1.18
N GLU A 143 13.14 -1.85 1.72
CA GLU A 143 12.91 -3.26 2.00
C GLU A 143 12.24 -3.51 3.35
N TRP A 144 11.79 -2.48 4.07
CA TRP A 144 11.24 -2.62 5.42
C TRP A 144 10.21 -3.76 5.54
N TYR A 145 9.22 -3.84 4.63
CA TYR A 145 8.19 -4.89 4.66
C TYR A 145 8.74 -6.30 4.39
N LEU A 146 9.80 -6.40 3.58
CA LEU A 146 10.47 -7.66 3.32
C LEU A 146 11.26 -8.12 4.56
N VAL A 147 11.95 -7.20 5.21
CA VAL A 147 12.72 -7.45 6.44
C VAL A 147 11.79 -7.80 7.60
N ASP A 148 10.70 -7.07 7.77
CA ASP A 148 9.71 -7.40 8.80
C ASP A 148 9.04 -8.75 8.51
N GLY A 149 8.73 -9.05 7.24
CA GLY A 149 8.25 -10.38 6.83
C GLY A 149 9.22 -11.52 7.19
N GLN A 150 10.54 -11.33 7.00
CA GLN A 150 11.56 -12.30 7.44
C GLN A 150 11.56 -12.47 8.96
N LYS A 151 11.43 -11.37 9.71
CA LYS A 151 11.32 -11.42 11.17
C LYS A 151 10.10 -12.23 11.60
N TRP A 152 8.93 -11.99 11.00
CA TRP A 152 7.73 -12.79 11.27
C TRP A 152 7.94 -14.27 10.97
N TYR A 153 8.62 -14.62 9.88
CA TYR A 153 8.99 -16.02 9.62
C TYR A 153 9.89 -16.62 10.72
N ARG A 154 10.93 -15.90 11.16
CA ARG A 154 11.82 -16.35 12.26
C ARG A 154 11.09 -16.47 13.60
N ASP A 155 10.06 -15.67 13.81
CA ASP A 155 9.21 -15.65 15.01
C ASP A 155 7.89 -16.40 14.84
N CYS A 156 7.78 -17.23 13.80
CA CYS A 156 6.60 -18.02 13.51
C CYS A 156 6.15 -18.84 14.72
N GLY A 157 4.85 -18.74 15.07
CA GLY A 157 4.24 -19.43 16.20
C GLY A 157 4.63 -18.91 17.59
N LYS A 158 5.50 -17.90 17.71
CA LYS A 158 5.92 -17.36 19.02
C LYS A 158 4.93 -16.36 19.62
N HIS A 159 4.05 -15.79 18.79
CA HIS A 159 3.13 -14.73 19.16
C HIS A 159 1.75 -15.28 19.53
N LYS A 160 1.13 -14.74 20.58
CA LYS A 160 -0.22 -15.12 21.02
C LYS A 160 -1.28 -14.22 20.36
N TRP A 161 -2.46 -14.79 20.12
CA TRP A 161 -3.60 -14.12 19.51
C TRP A 161 -4.91 -14.72 20.05
N LYS A 162 -6.06 -14.08 19.79
CA LYS A 162 -7.38 -14.49 20.31
C LYS A 162 -8.36 -14.80 19.18
N GLU A 163 -9.22 -15.79 19.35
CA GLU A 163 -10.47 -15.91 18.58
C GLU A 163 -11.60 -15.28 19.39
N ASP A 164 -12.44 -14.49 18.74
CA ASP A 164 -13.74 -14.13 19.29
C ASP A 164 -14.63 -15.37 19.18
N GLU A 165 -15.34 -15.72 20.25
CA GLU A 165 -16.30 -16.82 20.20
C GLU A 165 -17.43 -16.45 19.23
N ASP A 166 -17.43 -17.07 18.04
CA ASP A 166 -18.58 -17.04 17.15
C ASP A 166 -19.81 -17.47 17.97
N SER A 167 -20.78 -16.56 18.10
CA SER A 167 -22.07 -16.83 18.75
C SER A 167 -22.92 -17.74 17.87
N ILE A 168 -22.47 -18.98 17.65
CA ILE A 168 -23.25 -20.08 17.09
C ILE A 168 -22.84 -21.34 17.85
N VAL A 169 -23.49 -21.56 18.99
CA VAL A 169 -23.50 -22.86 19.65
C VAL A 169 -24.10 -23.88 18.69
N THR A 170 -23.28 -24.80 18.20
CA THR A 170 -23.76 -26.12 17.78
C THR A 170 -23.51 -27.07 18.95
N PRO A 171 -24.55 -27.58 19.64
CA PRO A 171 -24.35 -28.53 20.72
C PRO A 171 -23.89 -29.85 20.11
N LYS A 172 -22.64 -30.24 20.36
CA LYS A 172 -22.22 -31.62 20.20
C LYS A 172 -22.16 -32.26 21.59
N GLU A 173 -23.27 -32.91 21.90
CA GLU A 173 -23.42 -34.14 22.70
C GLU A 173 -22.40 -34.41 23.82
N LEU A 174 -22.95 -34.40 25.05
CA LEU A 174 -22.91 -35.53 25.98
C LEU A 174 -21.57 -36.26 26.11
N LEU A 175 -20.87 -35.93 27.19
CA LEU A 175 -20.28 -36.97 28.03
C LEU A 175 -20.51 -36.59 29.49
N ASP A 176 -21.42 -37.34 30.09
CA ASP A 176 -21.62 -37.45 31.52
C ASP A 176 -20.30 -37.61 32.26
N THR A 177 -20.14 -36.89 33.36
CA THR A 177 -19.78 -37.50 34.65
C THR A 177 -20.04 -36.51 35.78
N ASN A 178 -21.11 -36.79 36.51
CA ASN A 178 -21.35 -36.24 37.83
C ASN A 178 -20.27 -36.72 38.80
N ILE A 179 -19.56 -35.78 39.44
CA ILE A 179 -19.11 -35.95 40.83
C ILE A 179 -19.52 -34.71 41.62
N VAL A 180 -20.20 -34.98 42.72
CA VAL A 180 -20.95 -34.09 43.60
C VAL A 180 -20.07 -33.60 44.76
N MET A 181 -19.99 -32.27 44.92
CA MET A 181 -20.03 -31.42 46.15
C MET A 181 -19.01 -31.63 47.31
N PRO A 182 -18.90 -30.73 48.33
CA PRO A 182 -19.70 -29.51 48.65
C PRO A 182 -18.94 -28.19 49.04
N GLU A 183 -19.66 -27.05 48.92
CA GLU A 183 -19.87 -25.88 49.83
C GLU A 183 -18.73 -25.37 50.79
N LYS A 184 -18.53 -24.09 51.17
CA LYS A 184 -19.40 -22.90 51.44
C LYS A 184 -18.54 -21.64 51.85
N PRO A 185 -19.07 -20.48 52.37
CA PRO A 185 -18.72 -19.13 51.88
C PRO A 185 -18.31 -18.12 52.99
N ALA A 186 -18.13 -16.83 52.62
CA ALA A 186 -18.39 -15.61 53.43
C ALA A 186 -18.10 -14.42 52.48
N ASP A 187 -18.96 -13.48 52.13
CA ASP A 187 -19.90 -12.59 52.86
C ASP A 187 -19.23 -11.63 53.84
N THR A 188 -19.12 -10.34 53.46
CA THR A 188 -19.57 -9.21 54.30
C THR A 188 -19.45 -7.86 53.57
N LEU A 189 -20.61 -7.24 53.38
CA LEU A 189 -20.85 -5.81 53.18
C LEU A 189 -20.84 -5.08 54.53
N LYS A 190 -20.41 -3.80 54.59
CA LYS A 190 -21.07 -2.64 55.28
C LYS A 190 -20.15 -1.40 55.37
N THR A 191 -20.46 -0.32 54.64
CA THR A 191 -21.14 0.95 55.04
C THR A 191 -20.27 1.97 55.80
N ALA A 192 -20.10 3.17 55.24
CA ALA A 192 -20.65 4.45 55.76
C ALA A 192 -20.03 5.69 55.08
N GLU A 193 -20.88 6.50 54.42
CA GLU A 193 -20.78 7.96 54.25
C GLU A 193 -21.21 8.67 55.57
N PRO A 194 -21.21 10.02 55.76
CA PRO A 194 -21.12 11.13 54.78
C PRO A 194 -20.22 12.32 55.22
N VAL A 195 -20.16 13.40 54.42
CA VAL A 195 -20.52 14.79 54.81
C VAL A 195 -20.38 15.74 53.61
N LEU A 196 -21.29 16.72 53.58
CA LEU A 196 -21.75 17.65 52.55
C LEU A 196 -20.96 18.97 52.45
N GLU A 197 -21.40 19.78 51.48
CA GLU A 197 -21.29 21.25 51.28
C GLU A 197 -20.28 21.68 50.19
N GLY A 198 -20.61 22.52 49.20
CA GLY A 198 -21.84 23.24 48.87
C GLY A 198 -21.57 24.40 47.90
N ILE A 199 -22.57 24.67 47.04
CA ILE A 199 -23.08 26.01 46.62
C ILE A 199 -22.50 26.74 45.37
N ALA A 200 -23.44 26.98 44.43
CA ALA A 200 -23.71 28.10 43.49
C ALA A 200 -22.63 28.55 42.48
N THR A 201 -22.85 28.50 41.16
CA THR A 201 -23.71 29.30 40.24
C THR A 201 -23.41 30.80 40.18
N GLU A 202 -22.96 31.29 39.02
CA GLU A 202 -23.51 32.50 38.39
C GLU A 202 -23.18 32.58 36.88
N LYS A 203 -24.15 33.09 36.12
CA LYS A 203 -24.11 33.44 34.69
C LYS A 203 -23.96 34.95 34.57
N THR A 204 -23.26 35.47 33.57
CA THR A 204 -23.67 36.70 32.85
C THR A 204 -22.91 36.92 31.54
N GLU A 205 -23.56 37.69 30.66
CA GLU A 205 -23.34 37.88 29.22
C GLU A 205 -22.29 38.96 28.85
N VAL A 206 -21.69 38.73 27.66
CA VAL A 206 -21.42 39.62 26.52
C VAL A 206 -21.12 41.12 26.74
N GLU A 207 -19.98 41.58 26.20
CA GLU A 207 -19.88 42.86 25.48
C GLU A 207 -18.68 42.90 24.51
N THR A 208 -18.92 43.32 23.27
CA THR A 208 -17.94 43.57 22.20
C THR A 208 -17.36 44.99 22.27
N PRO A 209 -16.17 45.25 21.70
CA PRO A 209 -15.98 46.50 20.95
C PRO A 209 -15.32 46.37 19.57
N LYS A 210 -15.57 47.43 18.80
CA LYS A 210 -15.44 47.66 17.36
C LYS A 210 -14.01 47.73 16.78
N ALA A 211 -13.99 47.52 15.47
CA ALA A 211 -12.89 47.62 14.52
C ALA A 211 -12.25 49.02 14.38
N ILE A 212 -10.95 49.03 14.05
CA ILE A 212 -10.25 50.12 13.38
C ILE A 212 -9.60 49.54 12.12
N ALA A 213 -9.96 50.11 10.97
CA ALA A 213 -9.42 49.76 9.67
C ALA A 213 -8.08 50.49 9.42
N VAL A 214 -7.07 49.77 8.95
CA VAL A 214 -5.86 50.35 8.36
C VAL A 214 -5.65 49.68 7.00
N ALA A 215 -5.62 50.51 5.96
CA ALA A 215 -5.41 50.13 4.57
C ALA A 215 -4.00 49.57 4.36
N ALA A 216 -3.91 48.37 3.78
CA ALA A 216 -2.65 47.76 3.36
C ALA A 216 -2.49 47.87 1.84
N THR A 217 -1.36 48.43 1.41
CA THR A 217 -0.86 48.40 0.05
C THR A 217 -0.55 46.95 -0.39
N PRO A 218 -0.64 46.63 -1.70
CA PRO A 218 -0.44 45.26 -2.17
C PRO A 218 1.05 44.91 -2.10
N VAL A 219 1.42 44.15 -1.08
CA VAL A 219 2.72 43.48 -1.01
C VAL A 219 2.75 42.43 -2.13
N LYS A 220 3.73 42.57 -3.03
CA LYS A 220 4.05 41.58 -4.05
C LYS A 220 4.32 40.25 -3.33
N ASN A 221 3.42 39.27 -3.46
CA ASN A 221 3.57 37.92 -2.93
C ASN A 221 4.76 37.23 -3.62
N ILE A 222 5.96 37.41 -3.09
CA ILE A 222 7.10 36.54 -3.35
C ILE A 222 6.76 35.22 -2.65
N ARG A 223 6.28 34.24 -3.43
CA ARG A 223 5.84 32.94 -2.92
C ARG A 223 7.04 32.16 -2.37
N PRO A 224 6.91 31.46 -1.23
CA PRO A 224 8.02 30.79 -0.56
C PRO A 224 8.28 29.41 -1.17
N TYR A 225 8.78 29.33 -2.41
CA TYR A 225 9.12 28.03 -3.03
C TYR A 225 10.46 28.00 -3.75
N HIS A 226 11.28 29.05 -3.63
CA HIS A 226 12.68 28.93 -4.01
C HIS A 226 13.45 28.18 -2.92
N GLU A 227 13.89 26.97 -3.27
CA GLU A 227 14.93 26.18 -2.60
C GLU A 227 14.63 25.69 -1.18
N ARG A 228 13.64 24.81 -0.99
CA ARG A 228 13.64 23.89 0.17
C ARG A 228 13.01 22.55 -0.19
N LEU A 229 13.79 21.48 0.00
CA LEU A 229 13.27 20.14 0.28
C LEU A 229 12.13 20.27 1.30
N ARG A 230 10.88 20.04 0.88
CA ARG A 230 9.75 19.92 1.81
C ARG A 230 8.91 18.69 1.49
N ARG A 231 8.72 17.90 2.55
CA ARG A 231 7.78 16.78 2.65
C ARG A 231 6.37 17.27 2.35
N VAL A 232 5.73 16.71 1.34
CA VAL A 232 4.29 16.84 1.15
C VAL A 232 3.62 15.61 1.76
N GLY A 233 3.04 15.79 2.95
CA GLY A 233 2.09 14.87 3.59
C GLY A 233 2.70 13.85 4.55
N GLU A 234 2.39 14.00 5.85
CA GLU A 234 2.57 13.02 6.94
C GLU A 234 4.01 12.59 7.31
N ALA A 235 4.25 12.34 8.60
CA ALA A 235 5.46 11.65 9.04
C ALA A 235 5.43 10.23 8.45
N GLY A 236 6.33 9.94 7.51
CA GLY A 236 6.35 8.68 6.75
C GLY A 236 5.79 8.76 5.32
N GLY A 237 5.41 9.94 4.82
CA GLY A 237 5.04 10.13 3.39
C GLY A 237 6.25 10.19 2.45
N PRO A 238 6.04 9.96 1.13
CA PRO A 238 7.14 9.87 0.17
C PRO A 238 7.85 11.21 -0.06
N GLU A 239 9.18 11.17 -0.13
CA GLU A 239 10.02 12.34 -0.46
C GLU A 239 9.90 12.66 -1.95
N VAL A 240 9.55 13.89 -2.33
CA VAL A 240 9.33 14.24 -3.74
C VAL A 240 10.26 15.37 -4.16
N MET A 241 10.97 15.16 -5.27
CA MET A 241 11.71 16.23 -5.95
C MET A 241 10.97 16.67 -7.19
N THR A 242 10.76 17.98 -7.30
CA THR A 242 10.14 18.62 -8.45
C THR A 242 11.14 19.50 -9.20
N ARG A 243 10.76 19.87 -10.42
CA ARG A 243 11.42 20.89 -11.23
C ARG A 243 10.36 21.81 -11.80
N GLU A 244 10.61 23.11 -11.70
CA GLU A 244 9.75 24.12 -12.34
C GLU A 244 9.78 23.95 -13.88
N LYS A 245 8.60 23.83 -14.48
CA LYS A 245 8.41 23.72 -15.92
C LYS A 245 8.00 25.08 -16.46
N THR A 246 8.95 25.75 -17.12
CA THR A 246 8.71 27.03 -17.80
C THR A 246 8.26 26.77 -19.23
N TYR A 247 7.07 27.27 -19.58
CA TYR A 247 6.55 27.21 -20.94
C TYR A 247 6.96 28.48 -21.68
N THR A 248 7.71 28.34 -22.78
CA THR A 248 8.24 29.47 -23.55
C THR A 248 7.22 30.08 -24.51
N THR A 249 6.06 29.43 -24.67
CA THR A 249 5.01 29.86 -25.60
C THR A 249 3.81 30.43 -24.84
N PRO A 250 3.30 31.62 -25.22
CA PRO A 250 2.05 32.15 -24.66
C PRO A 250 0.80 31.42 -25.19
N THR A 251 0.95 30.55 -26.19
CA THR A 251 -0.13 29.73 -26.75
C THR A 251 -0.43 28.53 -25.88
N SER A 252 -1.71 28.17 -25.70
CA SER A 252 -2.15 26.96 -25.01
C SER A 252 -1.45 25.70 -25.49
N LEU A 253 -1.10 24.83 -24.55
CA LEU A 253 -0.56 23.51 -24.78
C LEU A 253 -1.54 22.49 -24.20
N TYR A 254 -2.12 21.66 -25.07
CA TYR A 254 -3.11 20.66 -24.72
C TYR A 254 -2.44 19.30 -24.48
N GLY A 255 -2.66 18.74 -23.30
CA GLY A 255 -2.29 17.37 -22.96
C GLY A 255 -3.54 16.53 -22.63
N VAL A 256 -3.37 15.22 -22.47
CA VAL A 256 -4.42 14.33 -21.99
C VAL A 256 -4.10 13.92 -20.56
N GLN A 257 -4.87 14.39 -19.58
CA GLN A 257 -4.72 13.93 -18.20
C GLN A 257 -5.34 12.53 -18.08
N VAL A 258 -4.56 11.58 -17.59
CA VAL A 258 -4.93 10.15 -17.48
C VAL A 258 -5.15 9.70 -16.05
N GLY A 259 -4.81 10.54 -15.08
CA GLY A 259 -5.07 10.30 -13.67
C GLY A 259 -4.66 11.48 -12.78
N ALA A 260 -5.19 11.49 -11.57
CA ALA A 260 -4.83 12.42 -10.51
C ALA A 260 -4.86 11.68 -9.16
N PHE A 261 -3.78 11.72 -8.40
CA PHE A 261 -3.62 10.91 -7.19
C PHE A 261 -2.99 11.72 -6.05
N ILE A 262 -3.30 11.39 -4.79
CA ILE A 262 -2.74 12.09 -3.61
C ILE A 262 -1.34 11.54 -3.25
N ARG A 263 -1.03 10.30 -3.61
CA ARG A 263 0.33 9.75 -3.52
C ARG A 263 0.87 9.48 -4.93
N PRO A 264 2.19 9.62 -5.13
CA PRO A 264 2.80 9.42 -6.44
C PRO A 264 2.72 7.96 -6.92
N ARG A 265 2.71 7.81 -8.23
CA ARG A 265 2.76 6.59 -9.04
C ARG A 265 3.93 6.73 -10.01
N PHE A 266 4.59 5.64 -10.34
CA PHE A 266 5.61 5.68 -11.37
C PHE A 266 4.95 5.77 -12.75
N SER A 267 5.59 6.44 -13.70
CA SER A 267 5.04 6.58 -15.05
C SER A 267 4.77 5.23 -15.74
N ASN A 268 5.47 4.16 -15.33
CA ASN A 268 5.26 2.81 -15.86
C ASN A 268 4.02 2.10 -15.30
N ASP A 269 3.43 2.59 -14.20
CA ASP A 269 2.19 2.04 -13.64
C ASP A 269 1.01 2.23 -14.61
N PHE A 270 1.15 3.16 -15.55
CA PHE A 270 0.18 3.46 -16.60
C PHE A 270 0.35 2.50 -17.79
N ASN A 271 -0.17 1.28 -17.62
CA ASN A 271 -0.20 0.23 -18.64
C ASN A 271 -0.62 0.75 -20.03
N GLY A 272 0.21 0.45 -21.03
CA GLY A 272 -0.07 0.81 -22.43
C GLY A 272 0.17 2.29 -22.78
N LEU A 273 0.54 3.13 -21.81
CA LEU A 273 0.93 4.52 -22.03
C LEU A 273 2.46 4.65 -21.91
N LYS A 274 3.01 5.63 -22.63
CA LYS A 274 4.43 6.00 -22.56
C LYS A 274 4.52 7.52 -22.48
N ASN A 275 5.63 8.04 -21.95
CA ASN A 275 5.85 9.49 -21.80
C ASN A 275 4.79 10.18 -20.92
N VAL A 276 4.38 9.52 -19.84
CA VAL A 276 3.49 10.13 -18.85
C VAL A 276 4.32 11.09 -18.01
N GLU A 277 4.03 12.38 -18.14
CA GLU A 277 4.59 13.44 -17.32
C GLU A 277 3.77 13.56 -16.02
N VAL A 278 4.47 13.77 -14.90
CA VAL A 278 3.86 13.84 -13.58
C VAL A 278 4.07 15.24 -13.05
N TYR A 279 3.00 15.87 -12.60
CA TYR A 279 3.02 17.18 -11.99
C TYR A 279 2.48 17.10 -10.58
N ILE A 280 2.91 17.97 -9.68
CA ILE A 280 2.24 18.15 -8.40
C ILE A 280 1.57 19.52 -8.40
N ASP A 281 0.29 19.56 -8.09
CA ASP A 281 -0.44 20.82 -8.00
C ASP A 281 -0.30 21.46 -6.60
N ASN A 282 -0.81 22.69 -6.48
CA ASN A 282 -0.76 23.45 -5.23
C ASN A 282 -1.50 22.78 -4.05
N ASN A 283 -2.35 21.79 -4.32
CA ASN A 283 -3.07 21.02 -3.30
C ASN A 283 -2.34 19.71 -2.94
N GLY A 284 -1.14 19.48 -3.48
CA GLY A 284 -0.38 18.25 -3.27
C GLY A 284 -0.91 17.05 -4.08
N VAL A 285 -1.73 17.29 -5.11
CA VAL A 285 -2.25 16.25 -6.00
C VAL A 285 -1.29 16.02 -7.16
N PHE A 286 -0.88 14.78 -7.35
CA PHE A 286 -0.07 14.32 -8.47
C PHE A 286 -0.95 14.15 -9.72
N ARG A 287 -0.70 14.93 -10.77
CA ARG A 287 -1.44 14.92 -12.03
C ARG A 287 -0.61 14.30 -13.14
N TYR A 288 -1.19 13.34 -13.85
CA TYR A 288 -0.51 12.54 -14.85
C TYR A 288 -1.02 12.93 -16.22
N VAL A 289 -0.14 13.46 -17.05
CA VAL A 289 -0.49 14.00 -18.37
C VAL A 289 0.38 13.39 -19.44
N ILE A 290 -0.24 12.98 -20.55
CA ILE A 290 0.46 12.50 -21.73
C ILE A 290 0.28 13.48 -22.89
N GLY A 291 1.40 13.80 -23.54
CA GLY A 291 1.46 14.69 -24.69
C GLY A 291 1.34 16.18 -24.33
N SER A 292 1.91 17.00 -25.22
CA SER A 292 1.88 18.47 -25.14
C SER A 292 1.72 18.99 -26.57
N PHE A 293 0.50 19.35 -26.95
CA PHE A 293 0.13 19.69 -28.32
C PHE A 293 -0.35 21.14 -28.42
N VAL A 294 0.11 21.87 -29.42
CA VAL A 294 -0.39 23.24 -29.68
C VAL A 294 -1.86 23.22 -30.14
N TYR A 295 -2.26 22.17 -30.87
CA TYR A 295 -3.61 22.04 -31.41
C TYR A 295 -4.43 21.05 -30.60
N ARG A 296 -5.58 21.50 -30.08
CA ARG A 296 -6.52 20.66 -29.33
C ARG A 296 -6.92 19.38 -30.09
N SER A 297 -7.10 19.46 -31.42
CA SER A 297 -7.45 18.31 -32.26
C SER A 297 -6.42 17.17 -32.23
N GLN A 298 -5.14 17.48 -31.97
CA GLN A 298 -4.10 16.46 -31.77
C GLN A 298 -4.28 15.75 -30.43
N ALA A 299 -4.60 16.50 -29.37
CA ALA A 299 -4.95 15.94 -28.07
C ALA A 299 -6.24 15.12 -28.12
N GLU A 300 -7.24 15.52 -28.90
CA GLU A 300 -8.47 14.73 -29.14
C GLU A 300 -8.18 13.39 -29.83
N LYS A 301 -7.23 13.37 -30.76
CA LYS A 301 -6.77 12.13 -31.39
C LYS A 301 -6.07 11.22 -30.38
N LEU A 302 -5.18 11.77 -29.54
CA LEU A 302 -4.51 11.00 -28.49
C LEU A 302 -5.52 10.47 -27.46
N LEU A 303 -6.48 11.29 -27.05
CA LEU A 303 -7.52 10.94 -26.09
C LEU A 303 -8.29 9.68 -26.53
N LYS A 304 -8.63 9.54 -27.82
CA LYS A 304 -9.29 8.33 -28.33
C LYS A 304 -8.49 7.06 -28.06
N TYR A 305 -7.18 7.08 -28.35
CA TYR A 305 -6.30 5.94 -28.07
C TYR A 305 -6.14 5.68 -26.57
N VAL A 306 -6.10 6.73 -25.75
CA VAL A 306 -6.01 6.63 -24.29
C VAL A 306 -7.29 5.98 -23.72
N LEU A 307 -8.47 6.37 -24.20
CA LEU A 307 -9.75 5.76 -23.82
C LEU A 307 -9.82 4.29 -24.23
N GLU A 308 -9.38 3.94 -25.44
CA GLU A 308 -9.28 2.56 -25.94
C GLU A 308 -8.33 1.68 -25.09
N LYS A 309 -7.34 2.30 -24.44
CA LYS A 309 -6.43 1.62 -23.50
C LYS A 309 -7.01 1.45 -22.08
N GLY A 310 -8.23 1.91 -21.83
CA GLY A 310 -8.96 1.66 -20.59
C GLY A 310 -9.03 2.86 -19.62
N TYR A 311 -8.39 3.98 -19.95
CA TYR A 311 -8.41 5.20 -19.12
C TYR A 311 -9.68 6.02 -19.40
N LYS A 312 -10.84 5.48 -19.01
CA LYS A 312 -12.17 6.02 -19.34
C LYS A 312 -12.40 7.45 -18.85
N ASP A 313 -11.75 7.83 -17.75
CA ASP A 313 -11.84 9.15 -17.15
C ASP A 313 -10.79 10.13 -17.70
N ALA A 314 -10.05 9.75 -18.75
CA ALA A 314 -9.08 10.64 -19.36
C ALA A 314 -9.76 11.85 -20.01
N PHE A 315 -9.16 13.03 -19.88
CA PHE A 315 -9.68 14.25 -20.48
C PHE A 315 -8.57 15.21 -20.91
N ILE A 316 -8.90 16.11 -21.82
CA ILE A 316 -7.95 17.10 -22.33
C ILE A 316 -7.80 18.23 -21.31
N VAL A 317 -6.55 18.55 -21.00
CA VAL A 317 -6.15 19.64 -20.11
C VAL A 317 -5.28 20.64 -20.85
N ASP A 318 -5.33 21.89 -20.42
CA ASP A 318 -4.39 22.92 -20.83
C ASP A 318 -3.26 22.99 -19.79
N ILE A 319 -2.07 22.52 -20.17
CA ILE A 319 -0.94 22.33 -19.24
C ILE A 319 -0.16 23.62 -18.97
N ASN A 320 -0.30 24.66 -19.80
CA ASN A 320 0.40 25.94 -19.56
C ASN A 320 -0.53 27.09 -19.18
N ALA A 321 -1.85 26.90 -19.19
CA ALA A 321 -2.80 27.90 -18.68
C ALA A 321 -3.00 27.90 -17.15
N THR A 322 -2.62 26.82 -16.45
CA THR A 322 -2.90 26.68 -15.00
C THR A 322 -1.63 26.44 -14.18
N GLN A 323 -1.67 26.84 -12.91
CA GLN A 323 -0.56 26.61 -11.98
C GLN A 323 -0.40 25.12 -11.58
N ASN A 324 -1.37 24.27 -11.93
CA ASN A 324 -1.39 22.86 -11.55
C ASN A 324 -0.35 22.00 -12.27
N TYR A 325 0.33 22.55 -13.29
CA TYR A 325 1.32 21.83 -14.10
C TYR A 325 2.64 22.62 -14.22
N GLN A 326 2.95 23.45 -13.21
CA GLN A 326 4.20 24.21 -13.13
C GLN A 326 5.31 23.40 -12.44
N GLU A 327 4.96 22.48 -11.53
CA GLU A 327 5.93 21.65 -10.82
C GLU A 327 5.92 20.23 -11.38
N GLU A 328 6.86 19.93 -12.29
CA GLU A 328 7.05 18.56 -12.79
C GLU A 328 7.76 17.73 -11.73
N VAL A 329 7.15 16.63 -11.31
CA VAL A 329 7.79 15.66 -10.42
C VAL A 329 8.87 14.92 -11.20
N ILE A 330 10.09 14.90 -10.66
CA ILE A 330 11.24 14.23 -11.28
C ILE A 330 11.61 13.00 -10.47
N ARG A 331 11.53 13.06 -9.13
CA ARG A 331 11.82 11.93 -8.26
C ARG A 331 10.82 11.76 -7.13
N VAL A 332 10.66 10.52 -6.68
CA VAL A 332 9.86 10.09 -5.54
C VAL A 332 10.67 9.07 -4.75
N ASN A 333 10.87 9.29 -3.45
CA ASN A 333 11.73 8.50 -2.56
C ASN A 333 13.13 8.27 -3.14
N ASN A 334 13.71 9.34 -3.72
CA ASN A 334 15.00 9.32 -4.42
C ASN A 334 15.04 8.51 -5.74
N GLU A 335 13.91 7.96 -6.20
CA GLU A 335 13.80 7.25 -7.48
C GLU A 335 13.23 8.14 -8.58
N SER A 336 13.67 7.98 -9.83
CA SER A 336 13.10 8.72 -10.97
C SER A 336 11.63 8.34 -11.19
N ILE A 337 10.74 9.34 -11.26
CA ILE A 337 9.31 9.10 -11.52
C ILE A 337 9.08 8.36 -12.84
N LYS A 338 10.02 8.52 -13.78
CA LYS A 338 9.95 7.97 -15.13
C LYS A 338 10.58 6.59 -15.28
N ARG A 339 11.12 5.98 -14.20
CA ARG A 339 11.92 4.73 -14.15
C ARG A 339 11.88 3.91 -15.45
N GLU A 340 12.65 4.32 -16.45
CA GLU A 340 12.73 3.60 -17.71
C GLU A 340 13.74 2.49 -17.49
N ILE A 341 13.33 1.23 -17.63
CA ILE A 341 14.25 0.12 -17.51
C ILE A 341 15.18 0.19 -18.72
N THR A 342 16.47 0.45 -18.50
CA THR A 342 17.47 0.66 -19.56
C THR A 342 18.69 -0.22 -19.36
N GLY A 343 19.44 -0.50 -20.42
CA GLY A 343 20.70 -1.24 -20.28
C GLY A 343 20.53 -2.72 -19.96
N SER A 344 21.24 -3.18 -18.92
CA SER A 344 21.26 -4.58 -18.47
C SER A 344 20.49 -4.75 -17.17
N ILE A 345 19.89 -5.93 -17.04
CA ILE A 345 19.32 -6.42 -15.79
C ILE A 345 20.33 -7.37 -15.15
N GLU A 346 20.47 -7.25 -13.84
CA GLU A 346 21.29 -8.15 -13.01
C GLU A 346 20.40 -8.81 -11.97
N PHE A 347 20.50 -10.14 -11.84
CA PHE A 347 19.85 -10.90 -10.78
C PHE A 347 20.89 -11.30 -9.73
N LYS A 348 20.57 -11.10 -8.45
CA LYS A 348 21.41 -11.52 -7.31
C LYS A 348 20.59 -12.32 -6.31
N VAL A 349 21.25 -13.07 -5.45
CA VAL A 349 20.61 -13.74 -4.31
C VAL A 349 20.85 -12.92 -3.06
N GLN A 350 19.80 -12.35 -2.48
CA GLN A 350 19.85 -11.68 -1.19
C GLN A 350 19.74 -12.72 -0.08
N ILE A 351 20.72 -12.69 0.84
CA ILE A 351 20.77 -13.59 2.00
C ILE A 351 20.28 -12.93 3.29
N GLY A 352 20.08 -11.62 3.27
CA GLY A 352 19.41 -10.92 4.35
C GLY A 352 19.67 -9.42 4.33
N ALA A 353 18.85 -8.72 5.12
CA ALA A 353 18.99 -7.29 5.39
C ALA A 353 18.84 -7.07 6.90
N PHE A 354 19.85 -6.45 7.51
CA PHE A 354 19.99 -6.37 8.96
C PHE A 354 20.26 -4.93 9.40
N LYS A 355 19.59 -4.50 10.48
CA LYS A 355 19.80 -3.16 11.06
C LYS A 355 21.01 -3.13 11.99
N GLU A 356 21.12 -4.11 12.89
CA GLU A 356 22.15 -4.16 13.94
C GLU A 356 22.88 -5.50 13.92
N GLU A 357 22.26 -6.57 14.42
CA GLU A 357 22.89 -7.89 14.51
C GLU A 357 22.63 -8.74 13.27
N ILE A 358 23.69 -9.38 12.79
CA ILE A 358 23.63 -10.40 11.73
C ILE A 358 23.54 -11.78 12.41
N PRO A 359 22.50 -12.58 12.15
CA PRO A 359 22.35 -13.91 12.73
C PRO A 359 23.52 -14.87 12.42
N ASP A 360 23.81 -15.78 13.34
CA ASP A 360 24.97 -16.70 13.25
C ASP A 360 24.94 -17.63 12.03
N ASP A 361 23.75 -18.05 11.61
CA ASP A 361 23.52 -18.81 10.38
C ASP A 361 23.96 -18.01 9.15
N ILE A 362 23.66 -16.72 9.09
CA ILE A 362 24.13 -15.82 8.04
C ILE A 362 25.64 -15.62 8.12
N MET A 363 26.21 -15.48 9.33
CA MET A 363 27.67 -15.35 9.49
C MET A 363 28.42 -16.58 8.98
N LYS A 364 27.85 -17.79 9.12
CA LYS A 364 28.45 -19.02 8.56
C LYS A 364 28.51 -19.02 7.04
N ILE A 365 27.59 -18.32 6.35
CA ILE A 365 27.62 -18.18 4.88
C ILE A 365 28.86 -17.44 4.41
N PHE A 366 29.39 -16.49 5.19
CA PHE A 366 30.65 -15.81 4.87
C PHE A 366 31.87 -16.73 4.86
N LEU A 367 31.77 -17.92 5.46
CA LEU A 367 32.83 -18.93 5.45
C LEU A 367 32.68 -19.92 4.28
N GLN A 368 31.50 -19.95 3.64
CA GLN A 368 31.15 -20.91 2.60
C GLN A 368 31.17 -20.31 1.19
N PHE A 369 30.88 -19.01 1.07
CA PHE A 369 30.75 -18.33 -0.22
C PHE A 369 31.66 -17.11 -0.29
N ASP A 370 32.46 -17.05 -1.35
CA ASP A 370 33.25 -15.87 -1.69
C ASP A 370 32.37 -14.78 -2.31
N ASN A 371 32.86 -13.54 -2.32
CA ASN A 371 32.24 -12.38 -2.99
C ASN A 371 30.83 -12.02 -2.52
N ILE A 372 30.58 -12.10 -1.20
CA ILE A 372 29.39 -11.48 -0.62
C ILE A 372 29.50 -9.95 -0.76
N GLU A 373 28.53 -9.35 -1.43
CA GLU A 373 28.42 -7.91 -1.57
C GLU A 373 27.56 -7.32 -0.46
N LYS A 374 28.01 -6.20 0.11
CA LYS A 374 27.27 -5.41 1.09
C LYS A 374 26.82 -4.09 0.47
N LYS A 375 25.53 -3.79 0.57
CA LYS A 375 24.95 -2.48 0.26
C LYS A 375 24.34 -1.88 1.52
N ILE A 376 24.57 -0.59 1.76
CA ILE A 376 23.92 0.14 2.86
C ILE A 376 22.74 0.90 2.28
N GLN A 377 21.57 0.74 2.90
CA GLN A 377 20.35 1.45 2.53
C GLN A 377 19.63 1.93 3.78
N GLY A 378 19.67 3.25 4.01
CA GLY A 378 19.22 3.82 5.29
C GLY A 378 20.01 3.22 6.45
N GLU A 379 19.32 2.61 7.40
CA GLU A 379 19.91 1.93 8.56
C GLU A 379 20.16 0.43 8.31
N LEU A 380 19.84 -0.09 7.12
CA LEU A 380 19.95 -1.51 6.80
C LEU A 380 21.27 -1.82 6.07
N SER A 381 21.93 -2.89 6.51
CA SER A 381 22.99 -3.58 5.77
C SER A 381 22.39 -4.75 5.01
N ILE A 382 22.33 -4.65 3.68
CA ILE A 382 21.82 -5.66 2.77
C ILE A 382 22.98 -6.48 2.23
N PHE A 383 22.88 -7.80 2.31
CA PHE A 383 23.91 -8.73 1.84
C PHE A 383 23.39 -9.56 0.67
N THR A 384 24.19 -9.60 -0.39
CA THR A 384 23.84 -10.30 -1.64
C THR A 384 24.99 -11.16 -2.14
N LEU A 385 24.64 -12.19 -2.90
CA LEU A 385 25.51 -13.21 -3.46
C LEU A 385 25.28 -13.37 -4.95
N GLY A 386 26.38 -13.48 -5.68
CA GLY A 386 26.38 -13.74 -7.11
C GLY A 386 25.83 -12.59 -7.95
N SER A 387 26.03 -12.71 -9.26
CA SER A 387 25.52 -11.80 -10.27
C SER A 387 25.20 -12.62 -11.51
N PHE A 388 23.94 -12.61 -11.91
CA PHE A 388 23.42 -13.47 -12.97
C PHE A 388 22.64 -12.63 -13.98
N SER A 389 22.76 -12.96 -15.27
CA SER A 389 22.01 -12.29 -16.34
C SER A 389 20.58 -12.83 -16.52
N ASN A 390 20.22 -13.86 -15.75
CA ASN A 390 19.00 -14.64 -15.95
C ASN A 390 18.44 -15.11 -14.59
N TYR A 391 17.12 -15.02 -14.45
CA TYR A 391 16.38 -15.37 -13.24
C TYR A 391 16.48 -16.85 -12.90
N GLU A 392 16.36 -17.76 -13.88
CA GLU A 392 16.41 -19.21 -13.65
C GLU A 392 17.75 -19.64 -13.04
N ILE A 393 18.87 -19.07 -13.50
CA ILE A 393 20.21 -19.34 -12.95
C ILE A 393 20.30 -18.83 -11.51
N ALA A 394 19.87 -17.57 -11.27
CA ALA A 394 19.85 -16.99 -9.93
C ALA A 394 18.95 -17.78 -8.98
N SER A 395 17.82 -18.29 -9.47
CA SER A 395 16.87 -19.11 -8.71
C SER A 395 17.47 -20.46 -8.34
N ALA A 396 18.18 -21.13 -9.26
CA ALA A 396 18.88 -22.37 -8.95
C ALA A 396 19.98 -22.14 -7.90
N TRP A 397 20.75 -21.06 -8.04
CA TRP A 397 21.75 -20.68 -7.03
C TRP A 397 21.12 -20.37 -5.68
N CYS A 398 19.97 -19.69 -5.67
CA CYS A 398 19.21 -19.37 -4.47
C CYS A 398 18.78 -20.63 -3.71
N GLN A 399 18.38 -21.71 -4.40
CA GLN A 399 18.06 -22.98 -3.74
C GLN A 399 19.28 -23.57 -3.01
N ASN A 400 20.45 -23.54 -3.62
CA ASN A 400 21.68 -24.00 -2.96
C ASN A 400 21.97 -23.18 -1.69
N VAL A 401 21.79 -21.86 -1.75
CA VAL A 401 21.98 -20.98 -0.58
C VAL A 401 20.96 -21.27 0.53
N LYS A 402 19.71 -21.59 0.16
CA LYS A 402 18.68 -22.03 1.11
C LYS A 402 19.07 -23.33 1.80
N GLU A 403 19.51 -24.31 1.02
CA GLU A 403 19.96 -25.62 1.52
C GLU A 403 21.21 -25.51 2.41
N SER A 404 22.06 -24.48 2.19
CA SER A 404 23.20 -24.14 3.04
C SER A 404 22.83 -23.51 4.39
N GLY A 405 21.54 -23.27 4.65
CA GLY A 405 21.04 -22.82 5.96
C GLY A 405 20.43 -21.42 5.98
N VAL A 406 20.15 -20.80 4.83
CA VAL A 406 19.45 -19.50 4.75
C VAL A 406 18.06 -19.67 4.09
N PRO A 407 17.08 -20.24 4.79
CA PRO A 407 15.79 -20.62 4.21
C PRO A 407 14.99 -19.42 3.63
N ASP A 408 15.24 -18.21 4.14
CA ASP A 408 14.63 -16.95 3.70
C ASP A 408 15.44 -16.18 2.65
N ALA A 409 16.48 -16.79 2.07
CA ALA A 409 17.20 -16.22 0.92
C ALA A 409 16.26 -16.07 -0.29
N PHE A 410 16.48 -15.05 -1.12
CA PHE A 410 15.63 -14.82 -2.29
C PHE A 410 16.35 -14.12 -3.43
N VAL A 411 15.78 -14.23 -4.64
CA VAL A 411 16.32 -13.57 -5.82
C VAL A 411 15.80 -12.15 -5.90
N ILE A 412 16.70 -11.19 -6.13
CA ILE A 412 16.39 -9.80 -6.47
C ILE A 412 16.78 -9.51 -7.92
N ALA A 413 16.06 -8.58 -8.56
CA ALA A 413 16.44 -8.02 -9.86
C ALA A 413 16.83 -6.56 -9.69
N LEU A 414 17.94 -6.19 -10.33
CA LEU A 414 18.52 -4.87 -10.32
C LEU A 414 18.61 -4.32 -11.75
N ASN A 415 18.21 -3.07 -11.93
CA ASN A 415 18.47 -2.29 -13.11
C ASN A 415 19.30 -1.07 -12.74
N GLU A 416 20.51 -0.96 -13.29
CA GLU A 416 21.47 0.11 -12.94
C GLU A 416 21.70 0.23 -11.42
N GLY A 417 21.67 -0.89 -10.69
CA GLY A 417 21.84 -0.95 -9.22
C GLY A 417 20.58 -0.66 -8.40
N HIS A 418 19.46 -0.35 -9.07
CA HIS A 418 18.15 -0.09 -8.47
C HIS A 418 17.24 -1.32 -8.54
N LYS A 419 16.56 -1.65 -7.44
CA LYS A 419 15.71 -2.84 -7.36
C LYS A 419 14.46 -2.68 -8.23
N ILE A 420 14.15 -3.67 -9.06
CA ILE A 420 12.93 -3.78 -9.87
C ILE A 420 12.20 -5.09 -9.52
N SER A 421 10.90 -5.20 -9.85
CA SER A 421 10.22 -6.50 -9.70
C SER A 421 10.82 -7.54 -10.65
N ILE A 422 10.79 -8.82 -10.25
CA ILE A 422 11.24 -9.92 -11.10
C ILE A 422 10.42 -9.98 -12.40
N GLU A 423 9.12 -9.68 -12.30
CA GLU A 423 8.23 -9.63 -13.46
C GLU A 423 8.62 -8.52 -14.44
N ASP A 424 8.91 -7.31 -13.95
CA ASP A 424 9.36 -6.20 -14.83
C ASP A 424 10.68 -6.51 -15.51
N ALA A 425 11.61 -7.11 -14.75
CA ALA A 425 12.90 -7.56 -15.24
C ALA A 425 12.73 -8.53 -16.42
N ASN A 426 11.92 -9.57 -16.23
CA ASN A 426 11.67 -10.60 -17.24
C ASN A 426 10.93 -10.03 -18.46
N LEU A 427 9.94 -9.16 -18.23
CA LEU A 427 9.17 -8.51 -19.29
C LEU A 427 10.08 -7.60 -20.14
N TYR A 428 10.98 -6.84 -19.51
CA TYR A 428 11.98 -6.04 -20.21
C TYR A 428 12.92 -6.89 -21.05
N ILE A 429 13.50 -7.95 -20.46
CA ILE A 429 14.41 -8.86 -21.16
C ILE A 429 13.73 -9.49 -22.37
N ALA A 430 12.51 -10.01 -22.21
CA ALA A 430 11.74 -10.61 -23.30
C ALA A 430 11.46 -9.61 -24.44
N LYS A 431 11.06 -8.38 -24.10
CA LYS A 431 10.87 -7.30 -25.09
C LYS A 431 12.16 -6.99 -25.85
N LYS A 432 13.29 -6.87 -25.15
CA LYS A 432 14.60 -6.58 -25.74
C LYS A 432 15.03 -7.69 -26.70
N GLN A 433 14.92 -8.95 -26.27
CA GLN A 433 15.22 -10.12 -27.11
C GLN A 433 14.34 -10.18 -28.37
N ALA A 434 13.04 -9.91 -28.24
CA ALA A 434 12.13 -9.88 -29.38
C ALA A 434 12.51 -8.78 -30.39
N GLN A 435 12.89 -7.58 -29.91
CA GLN A 435 13.34 -6.49 -30.76
C GLN A 435 14.67 -6.80 -31.47
N GLU A 436 15.61 -7.43 -30.78
CA GLU A 436 16.89 -7.86 -31.34
C GLU A 436 16.69 -8.94 -32.41
N ALA A 437 15.82 -9.92 -32.15
CA ALA A 437 15.46 -10.96 -33.12
C ALA A 437 14.79 -10.38 -34.38
N GLU A 438 13.89 -9.41 -34.22
CA GLU A 438 13.23 -8.73 -35.34
C GLU A 438 14.24 -7.91 -36.18
N LYS A 439 15.14 -7.17 -35.52
CA LYS A 439 16.23 -6.47 -36.22
C LYS A 439 17.13 -7.44 -37.00
N ALA A 440 17.46 -8.59 -36.41
CA ALA A 440 18.26 -9.62 -37.08
C ALA A 440 17.55 -10.18 -38.33
N ARG A 441 16.24 -10.46 -38.24
CA ARG A 441 15.42 -10.89 -39.40
C ARG A 441 15.41 -9.86 -40.51
N GLN A 442 15.21 -8.58 -40.18
CA GLN A 442 15.22 -7.49 -41.16
C GLN A 442 16.59 -7.33 -41.84
N LEU A 443 17.68 -7.47 -41.09
CA LEU A 443 19.04 -7.48 -41.63
C LEU A 443 19.27 -8.65 -42.60
N GLU A 444 18.80 -9.85 -42.26
CA GLU A 444 18.88 -11.02 -43.13
C GLU A 444 18.08 -10.82 -44.43
N GLU A 445 16.84 -10.34 -44.36
CA GLU A 445 16.01 -10.05 -45.53
C GLU A 445 16.63 -8.98 -46.43
N ALA A 446 17.14 -7.89 -45.84
CA ALA A 446 17.86 -6.85 -46.57
C ALA A 446 19.11 -7.41 -47.27
N SER A 447 19.83 -8.31 -46.61
CA SER A 447 21.01 -8.98 -47.20
C SER A 447 20.63 -9.91 -48.37
N ARG A 448 19.53 -10.67 -48.25
CA ARG A 448 18.99 -11.54 -49.32
C ARG A 448 18.54 -10.72 -50.52
N ASN A 449 17.86 -9.60 -50.29
CA ASN A 449 17.39 -8.69 -51.34
C ASN A 449 18.55 -8.01 -52.07
N LYS A 450 19.62 -7.61 -51.36
CA LYS A 450 20.86 -7.10 -51.99
C LYS A 450 21.55 -8.16 -52.86
N LYS A 451 21.61 -9.42 -52.41
CA LYS A 451 22.17 -10.53 -53.20
C LYS A 451 21.35 -10.82 -54.46
N LYS A 452 20.02 -10.77 -54.39
CA LYS A 452 19.14 -10.93 -55.57
C LYS A 452 19.31 -9.81 -56.60
N LYS A 453 19.49 -8.56 -56.14
CA LYS A 453 19.72 -7.40 -57.02
C LYS A 453 21.09 -7.39 -57.70
N LYS A 454 22.13 -8.02 -57.12
CA LYS A 454 23.46 -8.16 -57.76
C LYS A 454 23.56 -9.30 -58.76
N LYS A 455 22.58 -10.21 -58.79
CA LYS A 455 22.51 -11.35 -59.73
C LYS A 455 21.62 -11.07 -60.95
N LYS A 456 20.91 -9.95 -60.95
CA LYS A 456 20.29 -9.34 -62.13
C LYS A 456 21.20 -8.23 -62.61
#